data_AF-A0A1G7YIG5-F1
#
_entry.id   AF-A0A1G7YIG5-F1
#
_cell.length_a   1.000
_cell.length_b   1.000
_cell.length_c   1.000
_cell.angle_alpha   90.00
_cell.angle_beta   90.00
_cell.angle_gamma   90.00
#
_symmetry.space_group_name_H-M   'P 1'
#
loop_
_entity.id
_entity.type
_entity.pdbx_description
1 polymer ?
#
loop_
_entity_poly.entity_id
_entity_poly.type
_entity_poly.pdbx_seq_one_letter_code
_entity_poly.pdbx_strand_id
1 'polypeptide(L)'
;MSRPVFPHRSNVLTRTANPEPAVVVPLRGPSGATKTKGASRENVLTVAPIVTSGVVVNDSQVSTTRPWPNDERMTPNAIARSALFGCLVKRESDDLDSPGVVGKERVLGDFIIRTVMAQDPYLIDYIGPRLNQTDSEVWQACVITCRNAGARMGDRVMIKLNDLCKMLGRQTDSGATNRIITASLERLHSGKLRVKRMPRKDGIQVDQDQRFANARIVCRGNLLKRFDEIGVGRDRRYFIAFDEAIMPLFESDMTLLDLRRKAGLDSALAKWCHDYYSTHSDPIPMSLEKLRTLSGSDHMLPKNFRAKMIRAIGELVACGLFAPSTAIKDGMLHVTKASQSRLKPYEEPGRAIDVAPTDRKPNPKPEEGDTRSAAEKTAARQRSKVAL
;
A
#
# COMPACT_ATOMS: atom_id res chain seq x y z
N MET A 1 39.20 32.68 -53.03
CA MET A 1 40.28 31.83 -53.58
C MET A 1 40.56 30.77 -52.53
N SER A 2 40.45 29.46 -52.70
CA SER A 2 39.95 28.57 -53.75
C SER A 2 39.58 27.26 -53.03
N ARG A 3 38.56 26.55 -53.54
CA ARG A 3 38.27 25.15 -53.16
C ARG A 3 39.49 24.27 -53.47
N PRO A 4 39.52 23.05 -52.92
CA PRO A 4 39.59 21.91 -53.82
C PRO A 4 38.50 20.87 -53.58
N VAL A 5 38.16 20.28 -54.71
CA VAL A 5 37.17 19.25 -54.97
C VAL A 5 37.87 17.87 -54.93
N PHE A 6 37.09 16.86 -54.56
CA PHE A 6 37.34 15.42 -54.57
C PHE A 6 38.07 14.85 -55.80
N PRO A 7 38.51 13.58 -55.69
CA PRO A 7 38.15 12.61 -56.71
C PRO A 7 37.32 11.43 -56.16
N HIS A 8 36.37 11.02 -57.00
CA HIS A 8 35.44 9.91 -56.88
C HIS A 8 36.12 8.53 -56.79
N ARG A 9 35.49 7.61 -56.05
CA ARG A 9 35.14 6.29 -56.60
C ARG A 9 33.77 5.82 -56.11
N SER A 10 32.94 5.55 -57.10
CA SER A 10 31.63 4.93 -57.09
C SER A 10 31.74 3.44 -56.72
N ASN A 11 30.78 2.92 -55.95
CA ASN A 11 29.99 1.79 -56.41
C ASN A 11 28.71 1.62 -55.58
N VAL A 12 27.61 1.62 -56.32
CA VAL A 12 26.24 1.31 -55.93
C VAL A 12 26.15 -0.21 -55.71
N LEU A 13 25.56 -0.62 -54.58
CA LEU A 13 24.84 -1.89 -54.48
C LEU A 13 23.70 -1.72 -53.48
N THR A 14 22.51 -1.52 -54.03
CA THR A 14 21.22 -1.67 -53.38
C THR A 14 21.08 -3.09 -52.86
N ARG A 15 20.84 -3.24 -51.55
CA ARG A 15 20.33 -4.50 -51.00
C ARG A 15 19.27 -4.19 -49.95
N THR A 16 18.03 -4.39 -50.39
CA THR A 16 16.84 -4.53 -49.57
C THR A 16 17.06 -5.60 -48.50
N ALA A 17 17.01 -5.22 -47.22
CA ALA A 17 16.96 -6.15 -46.12
C ALA A 17 15.52 -6.17 -45.57
N ASN A 18 14.82 -7.26 -45.84
CA ASN A 18 13.56 -7.62 -45.21
C ASN A 18 13.74 -7.68 -43.68
N PRO A 19 12.73 -7.27 -42.88
CA PRO A 19 12.75 -7.49 -41.44
C PRO A 19 12.63 -8.99 -41.14
N GLU A 20 13.55 -9.51 -40.34
CA GLU A 20 13.51 -10.88 -39.81
C GLU A 20 12.21 -11.12 -39.02
N PRO A 21 11.61 -12.33 -39.13
CA PRO A 21 10.35 -12.64 -38.46
C PRO A 21 10.55 -12.77 -36.95
N ALA A 22 9.58 -12.23 -36.21
CA ALA A 22 9.48 -12.35 -34.76
C ALA A 22 9.57 -13.82 -34.31
N VAL A 23 10.59 -14.12 -33.51
CA VAL A 23 10.71 -15.40 -32.81
C VAL A 23 9.63 -15.44 -31.72
N VAL A 24 8.50 -16.07 -32.05
CA VAL A 24 7.46 -16.45 -31.09
C VAL A 24 8.00 -17.63 -30.30
N VAL A 25 8.41 -17.39 -29.05
CA VAL A 25 8.68 -18.47 -28.09
C VAL A 25 7.33 -19.00 -27.60
N PRO A 26 6.97 -20.27 -27.86
CA PRO A 26 5.71 -20.80 -27.38
C PRO A 26 5.81 -21.10 -25.88
N LEU A 27 5.07 -20.36 -25.07
CA LEU A 27 4.79 -20.73 -23.69
C LEU A 27 3.97 -22.02 -23.70
N ARG A 28 4.61 -23.17 -23.47
CA ARG A 28 3.92 -24.42 -23.11
C ARG A 28 3.26 -24.23 -21.74
N GLY A 29 1.99 -23.84 -21.74
CA GLY A 29 1.11 -24.04 -20.59
C GLY A 29 0.69 -25.50 -20.49
N PRO A 30 0.41 -26.04 -19.29
CA PRO A 30 -0.21 -27.34 -19.16
C PRO A 30 -1.60 -27.30 -19.81
N SER A 31 -1.85 -28.27 -20.69
CA SER A 31 -3.14 -28.54 -21.30
C SER A 31 -4.14 -28.90 -20.20
N GLY A 32 -5.20 -28.11 -20.07
CA GLY A 32 -6.26 -28.31 -19.09
C GLY A 32 -7.09 -27.05 -18.92
N ALA A 33 -8.08 -26.85 -19.79
CA ALA A 33 -9.04 -25.76 -19.66
C ALA A 33 -9.99 -26.00 -18.48
N THR A 34 -9.52 -25.80 -17.25
CA THR A 34 -10.39 -25.65 -16.08
C THR A 34 -10.82 -24.20 -15.99
N LYS A 35 -12.13 -23.96 -16.11
CA LYS A 35 -12.80 -22.68 -15.83
C LYS A 35 -12.30 -22.17 -14.46
N THR A 36 -11.42 -21.17 -14.44
CA THR A 36 -10.90 -20.59 -13.19
C THR A 36 -11.99 -19.78 -12.51
N LYS A 37 -12.65 -20.39 -11.51
CA LYS A 37 -13.51 -19.69 -10.55
C LYS A 37 -12.66 -18.65 -9.83
N GLY A 38 -13.16 -17.41 -9.74
CA GLY A 38 -12.52 -16.34 -8.96
C GLY A 38 -12.40 -16.71 -7.47
N ALA A 39 -11.62 -15.94 -6.71
CA ALA A 39 -11.40 -16.18 -5.28
C ALA A 39 -12.72 -16.26 -4.48
N SER A 40 -13.10 -17.47 -4.05
CA SER A 40 -14.18 -17.69 -3.08
C SER A 40 -13.64 -17.54 -1.65
N ARG A 41 -14.53 -17.35 -0.66
CA ARG A 41 -14.17 -17.33 0.77
C ARG A 41 -13.55 -18.65 1.27
N GLU A 42 -13.63 -19.71 0.47
CA GLU A 42 -13.09 -21.03 0.79
C GLU A 42 -11.58 -21.14 0.51
N ASN A 43 -11.01 -20.29 -0.36
CA ASN A 43 -9.60 -20.33 -0.79
C ASN A 43 -8.71 -19.29 -0.10
N VAL A 44 -8.89 -19.10 1.21
CA VAL A 44 -8.10 -18.11 1.96
C VAL A 44 -6.84 -18.78 2.52
N LEU A 45 -5.67 -18.24 2.20
CA LEU A 45 -4.39 -18.73 2.71
C LEU A 45 -4.10 -18.16 4.09
N THR A 46 -3.47 -18.98 4.94
CA THR A 46 -2.87 -18.50 6.18
C THR A 46 -1.46 -18.00 5.89
N VAL A 47 -1.14 -16.78 6.30
CA VAL A 47 0.24 -16.27 6.21
C VAL A 47 1.02 -16.84 7.38
N ALA A 48 2.03 -17.67 7.11
CA ALA A 48 2.91 -18.19 8.17
C ALA A 48 3.51 -17.01 8.97
N PRO A 49 3.56 -17.10 10.31
CA PRO A 49 4.04 -16.00 11.13
C PRO A 49 5.50 -15.68 10.79
N ILE A 50 5.78 -14.40 10.57
CA ILE A 50 7.17 -13.94 10.47
C ILE A 50 7.72 -13.87 11.90
N VAL A 51 8.73 -14.68 12.20
CA VAL A 51 9.44 -14.66 13.49
C VAL A 51 10.48 -13.55 13.45
N THR A 52 10.57 -12.74 14.51
CA THR A 52 11.48 -11.58 14.61
C THR A 52 12.08 -11.53 16.01
N SER A 53 13.34 -11.07 16.16
CA SER A 53 14.00 -10.95 17.48
C SER A 53 14.01 -9.52 18.05
N GLY A 54 12.97 -8.73 17.79
CA GLY A 54 12.85 -7.38 18.37
C GLY A 54 12.75 -7.46 19.89
N VAL A 55 13.43 -6.57 20.61
CA VAL A 55 13.41 -6.54 22.09
C VAL A 55 12.93 -5.17 22.55
N VAL A 56 11.86 -5.13 23.33
CA VAL A 56 11.37 -3.90 23.96
C VAL A 56 12.35 -3.48 25.04
N VAL A 57 12.79 -2.22 25.00
CA VAL A 57 13.69 -1.63 25.98
C VAL A 57 12.92 -0.57 26.75
N ASN A 58 12.67 -0.85 28.03
CA ASN A 58 12.04 0.09 28.94
C ASN A 58 13.07 1.12 29.39
N ASP A 59 13.09 2.29 28.74
CA ASP A 59 13.79 3.45 29.30
C ASP A 59 12.93 4.06 30.42
N SER A 60 13.52 4.32 31.58
CA SER A 60 12.87 4.79 32.81
C SER A 60 12.26 6.20 32.73
N GLN A 61 12.19 6.79 31.53
CA GLN A 61 11.57 8.10 31.32
C GLN A 61 10.12 7.94 30.89
N VAL A 62 9.26 8.81 31.45
CA VAL A 62 7.82 8.90 31.22
C VAL A 62 7.49 8.76 29.73
N SER A 63 7.23 7.53 29.30
CA SER A 63 6.89 7.23 27.92
C SER A 63 5.37 7.27 27.80
N THR A 64 4.86 8.12 26.90
CA THR A 64 3.43 8.24 26.60
C THR A 64 2.97 7.08 25.72
N THR A 65 3.31 5.84 26.09
CA THR A 65 3.12 4.68 25.24
C THR A 65 1.66 4.24 25.27
N ARG A 66 1.19 3.73 24.13
CA ARG A 66 -0.22 3.31 23.97
C ARG A 66 -0.30 1.90 23.41
N PRO A 67 -1.22 1.05 23.88
CA PRO A 67 -1.43 -0.25 23.27
C PRO A 67 -1.79 -0.07 21.79
N TRP A 68 -1.42 -1.04 20.94
CA TRP A 68 -1.89 -1.04 19.56
C TRP A 68 -3.42 -1.19 19.55
N PRO A 69 -4.14 -0.59 18.59
CA PRO A 69 -5.61 -0.65 18.55
C PRO A 69 -6.20 -2.04 18.29
N ASN A 70 -5.40 -2.97 17.77
CA ASN A 70 -5.76 -4.35 17.49
C ASN A 70 -4.52 -5.23 17.65
N ASP A 71 -4.69 -6.54 17.65
CA ASP A 71 -3.60 -7.54 17.70
C ASP A 71 -3.12 -7.97 16.31
N GLU A 72 -3.85 -7.64 15.24
CA GLU A 72 -3.51 -8.04 13.88
C GLU A 72 -2.37 -7.23 13.25
N ARG A 73 -1.43 -7.91 12.57
CA ARG A 73 -0.26 -7.32 11.90
C ARG A 73 -0.62 -6.70 10.56
N MET A 74 -1.61 -5.81 10.55
CA MET A 74 -2.16 -5.22 9.35
C MET A 74 -1.48 -3.89 8.99
N THR A 75 -1.66 -3.48 7.74
CA THR A 75 -1.23 -2.18 7.21
C THR A 75 -2.44 -1.25 7.00
N PRO A 76 -2.35 0.04 7.35
CA PRO A 76 -3.40 1.02 7.06
C PRO A 76 -3.66 1.19 5.57
N ASN A 77 -4.94 1.10 5.19
CA ASN A 77 -5.34 1.29 3.79
C ASN A 77 -5.10 2.73 3.31
N ALA A 78 -5.05 3.70 4.24
CA ALA A 78 -4.60 5.06 3.94
C ALA A 78 -3.20 5.08 3.30
N ILE A 79 -2.30 4.22 3.78
CA ILE A 79 -0.93 4.11 3.27
C ILE A 79 -0.91 3.23 2.02
N ALA A 80 -1.51 2.04 2.08
CA ALA A 80 -1.50 1.06 0.98
C ALA A 80 -2.22 1.56 -0.30
N ARG A 81 -3.19 2.47 -0.16
CA ARG A 81 -3.94 3.06 -1.28
C ARG A 81 -3.43 4.45 -1.68
N SER A 82 -2.15 4.75 -1.42
CA SER A 82 -1.55 6.06 -1.70
C SER A 82 -0.21 5.98 -2.41
N ALA A 83 0.24 7.14 -2.90
CA ALA A 83 1.55 7.38 -3.47
C ALA A 83 2.61 7.73 -2.40
N LEU A 84 2.31 7.56 -1.10
CA LEU A 84 3.26 7.90 -0.02
C LEU A 84 4.56 7.14 -0.21
N PHE A 85 4.45 5.85 -0.51
CA PHE A 85 5.53 5.01 -0.99
C PHE A 85 5.43 4.86 -2.50
N GLY A 86 5.98 5.81 -3.26
CA GLY A 86 5.85 5.84 -4.72
C GLY A 86 6.71 4.81 -5.47
N CYS A 87 6.47 4.68 -6.78
CA CYS A 87 7.23 3.81 -7.68
C CYS A 87 8.48 4.47 -8.30
N LEU A 88 9.11 5.39 -7.57
CA LEU A 88 10.30 6.10 -8.02
C LEU A 88 11.51 5.14 -8.07
N VAL A 89 12.20 5.13 -9.22
CA VAL A 89 13.34 4.21 -9.48
C VAL A 89 14.66 4.80 -9.00
N LYS A 90 14.85 6.12 -9.12
CA LYS A 90 16.00 6.80 -8.54
C LYS A 90 15.67 7.21 -7.10
N ARG A 91 16.53 6.79 -6.17
CA ARG A 91 16.87 7.67 -5.05
C ARG A 91 17.53 8.86 -5.73
N GLU A 92 16.81 9.97 -5.89
CA GLU A 92 17.46 11.25 -6.13
C GLU A 92 18.30 11.50 -4.88
N SER A 93 19.54 10.99 -4.90
CA SER A 93 20.61 11.71 -4.25
C SER A 93 20.69 13.04 -4.98
N ASP A 94 20.58 14.12 -4.22
CA ASP A 94 21.25 15.40 -4.47
C ASP A 94 20.54 16.52 -5.24
N ASP A 95 19.32 16.36 -5.73
CA ASP A 95 18.58 17.51 -6.31
C ASP A 95 17.30 17.81 -5.51
N LEU A 96 17.37 18.85 -4.68
CA LEU A 96 16.20 19.54 -4.11
C LEU A 96 15.25 20.08 -5.20
N ASP A 97 15.70 20.12 -6.45
CA ASP A 97 15.04 20.80 -7.58
C ASP A 97 14.45 19.87 -8.66
N SER A 98 14.44 18.54 -8.50
CA SER A 98 13.86 17.68 -9.53
C SER A 98 12.31 17.76 -9.57
N PRO A 99 11.69 18.22 -10.68
CA PRO A 99 10.26 18.42 -10.81
C PRO A 99 9.56 17.07 -11.05
N GLY A 100 9.30 16.35 -9.96
CA GLY A 100 8.82 14.96 -10.04
C GLY A 100 7.77 14.54 -9.02
N VAL A 101 7.14 15.45 -8.26
CA VAL A 101 5.88 15.11 -7.53
C VAL A 101 4.70 15.78 -8.21
N VAL A 102 3.66 15.00 -8.45
CA VAL A 102 2.30 15.50 -8.61
C VAL A 102 1.65 15.55 -7.23
N GLY A 103 1.55 16.78 -6.76
CA GLY A 103 0.94 17.24 -5.52
C GLY A 103 1.14 18.74 -5.49
N LYS A 104 0.14 19.54 -5.07
CA LYS A 104 0.37 20.98 -4.89
C LYS A 104 1.44 21.14 -3.81
N GLU A 105 2.67 21.42 -4.21
CA GLU A 105 3.72 21.79 -3.28
C GLU A 105 3.35 23.14 -2.68
N ARG A 106 3.37 23.21 -1.35
CA ARG A 106 3.12 24.45 -0.62
C ARG A 106 4.31 24.69 0.29
N VAL A 107 4.86 25.89 0.19
CA VAL A 107 5.90 26.37 1.08
C VAL A 107 5.23 26.81 2.38
N LEU A 108 5.67 26.25 3.51
CA LEU A 108 5.27 26.68 4.85
C LEU A 108 6.53 26.98 5.66
N GLY A 109 6.91 28.26 5.71
CA GLY A 109 8.24 28.65 6.20
C GLY A 109 9.31 28.02 5.30
N ASP A 110 10.28 27.33 5.91
CA ASP A 110 11.37 26.65 5.19
C ASP A 110 11.02 25.22 4.71
N PHE A 111 9.77 24.78 4.89
CA PHE A 111 9.35 23.41 4.58
C PHE A 111 8.50 23.31 3.32
N ILE A 112 8.80 22.31 2.48
CA ILE A 112 7.95 21.92 1.34
C ILE A 112 6.95 20.87 1.82
N ILE A 113 5.67 21.23 1.83
CA ILE A 113 4.54 20.32 2.07
C ILE A 113 4.09 19.74 0.74
N ARG A 114 4.15 18.42 0.61
CA ARG A 114 3.72 17.68 -0.59
C ARG A 114 2.36 17.03 -0.30
N THR A 115 1.34 17.36 -1.08
CA THR A 115 0.08 16.60 -1.08
C THR A 115 0.29 15.29 -1.83
N VAL A 116 0.17 14.18 -1.11
CA VAL A 116 0.33 12.82 -1.65
C VAL A 116 -1.00 12.34 -2.21
N MET A 117 -0.96 11.83 -3.44
CA MET A 117 -2.12 11.24 -4.08
C MET A 117 -2.55 9.97 -3.34
N ALA A 118 -3.83 9.90 -2.97
CA ALA A 118 -4.42 8.75 -2.31
C ALA A 118 -5.82 8.48 -2.87
N GLN A 119 -6.28 7.24 -2.73
CA GLN A 119 -7.65 6.89 -3.06
C GLN A 119 -8.61 7.46 -2.01
N ASP A 120 -9.79 7.91 -2.46
CA ASP A 120 -10.90 8.28 -1.56
C ASP A 120 -11.12 7.18 -0.51
N PRO A 121 -11.33 7.54 0.77
CA PRO A 121 -11.61 8.90 1.27
C PRO A 121 -10.37 9.64 1.81
N TYR A 122 -9.15 9.21 1.51
CA TYR A 122 -7.96 9.73 2.19
C TYR A 122 -7.36 10.95 1.52
N LEU A 123 -6.88 11.88 2.35
CA LEU A 123 -6.04 12.99 1.94
C LEU A 123 -4.77 12.98 2.79
N ILE A 124 -3.62 13.06 2.14
CA ILE A 124 -2.34 12.94 2.82
C ILE A 124 -1.48 14.14 2.44
N ASP A 125 -1.01 14.86 3.45
CA ASP A 125 0.07 15.84 3.30
C ASP A 125 1.32 15.25 3.96
N TYR A 126 2.47 15.42 3.31
CA TYR A 126 3.74 14.85 3.77
C TYR A 126 4.87 15.89 3.66
N ILE A 127 5.77 15.87 4.63
CA ILE A 127 6.98 16.70 4.70
C ILE A 127 8.14 15.76 4.98
N GLY A 128 9.21 15.84 4.20
CA GLY A 128 10.41 15.03 4.37
C GLY A 128 10.90 14.40 3.07
N PRO A 129 11.89 13.49 3.15
CA PRO A 129 12.43 12.81 1.98
C PRO A 129 11.37 11.98 1.26
N ARG A 130 11.47 11.88 -0.07
CA ARG A 130 10.60 11.00 -0.86
C ARG A 130 10.78 9.55 -0.43
N LEU A 131 9.67 8.85 -0.20
CA LEU A 131 9.67 7.44 0.15
C LEU A 131 9.33 6.59 -1.08
N ASN A 132 9.94 5.42 -1.17
CA ASN A 132 9.74 4.47 -2.26
C ASN A 132 9.29 3.09 -1.75
N GLN A 133 9.17 2.12 -2.65
CA GLN A 133 8.74 0.77 -2.30
C GLN A 133 9.72 0.00 -1.40
N THR A 134 11.02 0.30 -1.45
CA THR A 134 11.99 -0.23 -0.47
C THR A 134 11.66 0.29 0.93
N ASP A 135 11.29 1.57 1.04
CA ASP A 135 10.91 2.17 2.32
C ASP A 135 9.59 1.61 2.85
N SER A 136 8.65 1.28 1.96
CA SER A 136 7.41 0.60 2.32
C SER A 136 7.67 -0.78 2.93
N GLU A 137 8.56 -1.56 2.31
CA GLU A 137 8.94 -2.89 2.81
C GLU A 137 9.61 -2.82 4.18
N VAL A 138 10.55 -1.89 4.36
CA VAL A 138 11.23 -1.68 5.65
C VAL A 138 10.23 -1.23 6.72
N TRP A 139 9.32 -0.32 6.39
CA TRP A 139 8.30 0.15 7.31
C TRP A 139 7.35 -0.98 7.73
N GLN A 140 6.87 -1.80 6.78
CA GLN A 140 6.05 -2.99 7.08
C GLN A 140 6.82 -4.01 7.95
N ALA A 141 8.11 -4.22 7.68
CA ALA A 141 8.96 -5.09 8.49
C ALA A 141 9.12 -4.54 9.93
N CYS A 142 9.21 -3.22 10.09
CA CYS A 142 9.23 -2.56 11.40
C CYS A 142 7.90 -2.74 12.15
N VAL A 143 6.77 -2.56 11.48
CA VAL A 143 5.43 -2.81 12.08
C VAL A 143 5.37 -4.24 12.62
N ILE A 144 5.74 -5.23 11.80
CA ILE A 144 5.72 -6.65 12.19
C ILE A 144 6.68 -6.90 13.36
N THR A 145 7.89 -6.35 13.32
CA THR A 145 8.91 -6.54 14.37
C THR A 145 8.47 -5.96 15.71
N CYS A 146 7.98 -4.71 15.75
CA CYS A 146 7.50 -4.08 16.98
C CYS A 146 6.31 -4.85 17.57
N ARG A 147 5.37 -5.26 16.72
CA ARG A 147 4.17 -5.99 17.17
C ARG A 147 4.50 -7.37 17.71
N ASN A 148 5.40 -8.11 17.05
CA ASN A 148 5.87 -9.41 17.52
C ASN A 148 6.65 -9.33 18.83
N ALA A 149 7.35 -8.22 19.06
CA ALA A 149 8.04 -7.97 20.33
C ALA A 149 7.09 -7.64 21.49
N GLY A 150 5.78 -7.53 21.23
CA GLY A 150 4.80 -7.09 22.24
C GLY A 150 4.91 -5.61 22.59
N ALA A 151 5.61 -4.82 21.77
CA ALA A 151 5.82 -3.40 22.00
C ALA A 151 4.50 -2.63 21.91
N ARG A 152 4.32 -1.63 22.76
CA ARG A 152 3.30 -0.58 22.62
C ARG A 152 3.77 0.46 21.60
N MET A 153 2.85 1.24 21.03
CA MET A 153 3.26 2.43 20.27
C MET A 153 4.02 3.38 21.19
N GLY A 154 5.12 3.94 20.69
CA GLY A 154 6.05 4.75 21.47
C GLY A 154 7.18 3.98 22.12
N ASP A 155 7.03 2.66 22.32
CA ASP A 155 8.07 1.84 22.94
C ASP A 155 9.31 1.83 22.06
N ARG A 156 10.46 1.87 22.73
CA ARG A 156 11.74 1.71 22.09
C ARG A 156 12.01 0.24 21.88
N VAL A 157 12.16 -0.17 20.63
CA VAL A 157 12.41 -1.56 20.25
C VAL A 157 13.81 -1.66 19.66
N MET A 158 14.67 -2.46 20.27
CA MET A 158 15.96 -2.85 19.70
C MET A 158 15.72 -3.81 18.54
N ILE A 159 16.29 -3.51 17.38
CA ILE A 159 16.19 -4.30 16.16
C ILE A 159 17.55 -4.77 15.69
N LYS A 160 17.56 -5.87 14.93
CA LYS A 160 18.74 -6.35 14.19
C LYS A 160 18.50 -6.15 12.70
N LEU A 161 19.43 -5.47 12.01
CA LEU A 161 19.33 -5.25 10.57
C LEU A 161 19.26 -6.56 9.78
N ASN A 162 20.01 -7.58 10.21
CA ASN A 162 19.99 -8.91 9.60
C ASN A 162 18.61 -9.57 9.68
N ASP A 163 17.83 -9.33 10.72
CA ASP A 163 16.47 -9.88 10.80
C ASP A 163 15.56 -9.21 9.79
N LEU A 164 15.63 -7.88 9.65
CA LEU A 164 14.91 -7.16 8.60
C LEU A 164 15.35 -7.63 7.21
N CYS A 165 16.63 -7.88 6.99
CA CYS A 165 17.13 -8.44 5.73
C CYS A 165 16.52 -9.81 5.43
N LYS A 166 16.51 -10.72 6.41
CA LYS A 166 15.89 -12.06 6.27
C LYS A 166 14.40 -11.96 5.96
N MET A 167 13.66 -11.09 6.65
CA MET A 167 12.23 -10.87 6.41
C MET A 167 11.95 -10.42 4.97
N LEU A 168 12.85 -9.60 4.43
CA LEU A 168 12.74 -9.02 3.09
C LEU A 168 13.43 -9.87 2.00
N GLY A 169 13.90 -11.09 2.32
CA GLY A 169 14.60 -11.94 1.36
C GLY A 169 15.90 -11.35 0.83
N ARG A 170 16.55 -10.46 1.58
CA ARG A 170 17.79 -9.78 1.18
C ARG A 170 19.00 -10.43 1.83
N GLN A 171 20.16 -10.25 1.19
CA GLN A 171 21.44 -10.75 1.70
C GLN A 171 21.73 -10.20 3.11
N THR A 172 22.02 -11.08 4.07
CA THR A 172 22.46 -10.75 5.42
C THR A 172 23.96 -10.50 5.46
N ASP A 173 24.44 -9.86 6.54
CA ASP A 173 25.88 -9.63 6.78
C ASP A 173 26.57 -8.82 5.66
N SER A 174 25.76 -8.09 4.90
CA SER A 174 26.20 -7.22 3.81
C SER A 174 26.12 -5.77 4.26
N GLY A 175 27.27 -5.10 4.29
CA GLY A 175 27.34 -3.66 4.59
C GLY A 175 26.51 -2.82 3.60
N ALA A 176 26.43 -3.22 2.33
CA ALA A 176 25.62 -2.54 1.33
C ALA A 176 24.12 -2.68 1.60
N THR A 177 23.64 -3.90 1.90
CA THR A 177 22.23 -4.13 2.26
C THR A 177 21.87 -3.40 3.55
N ASN A 178 22.75 -3.45 4.56
CA ASN A 178 22.54 -2.76 5.83
C ASN A 178 22.41 -1.24 5.61
N ARG A 179 23.28 -0.63 4.79
CA ARG A 179 23.16 0.79 4.43
C ARG A 179 21.84 1.14 3.75
N ILE A 180 21.32 0.24 2.90
CA ILE A 180 20.00 0.42 2.28
C ILE A 180 18.88 0.44 3.33
N ILE A 181 18.94 -0.47 4.32
CA ILE A 181 17.96 -0.52 5.41
C ILE A 181 18.09 0.71 6.33
N THR A 182 19.29 1.08 6.76
CA THR A 182 19.48 2.24 7.66
C THR A 182 19.06 3.54 6.98
N ALA A 183 19.44 3.75 5.72
CA ALA A 183 18.99 4.93 4.96
C ALA A 183 17.47 4.97 4.80
N SER A 184 16.81 3.81 4.76
CA SER A 184 15.35 3.74 4.77
C SER A 184 14.75 4.16 6.11
N LEU A 185 15.32 3.67 7.22
CA LEU A 185 14.91 4.04 8.58
C LEU A 185 15.10 5.54 8.84
N GLU A 186 16.20 6.14 8.36
CA GLU A 186 16.45 7.59 8.42
C GLU A 186 15.39 8.39 7.66
N ARG A 187 15.01 7.98 6.44
CA ARG A 187 13.94 8.62 5.67
C ARG A 187 12.58 8.49 6.36
N LEU A 188 12.27 7.32 6.91
CA LEU A 188 11.02 7.06 7.64
C LEU A 188 10.94 7.89 8.95
N HIS A 189 12.07 8.10 9.61
CA HIS A 189 12.16 8.89 10.84
C HIS A 189 12.07 10.40 10.57
N SER A 190 12.71 10.89 9.53
CA SER A 190 12.76 12.32 9.19
C SER A 190 11.44 12.89 8.64
N GLY A 191 10.53 12.04 8.16
CA GLY A 191 9.27 12.45 7.54
C GLY A 191 8.09 12.64 8.51
N LYS A 192 7.30 13.69 8.30
CA LYS A 192 6.02 13.96 8.97
C LYS A 192 4.86 13.83 8.00
N LEU A 193 3.80 13.14 8.41
CA LEU A 193 2.55 13.04 7.69
C LEU A 193 1.40 13.71 8.44
N ARG A 194 0.43 14.21 7.68
CA ARG A 194 -0.91 14.59 8.13
C ARG A 194 -1.92 13.87 7.27
N VAL A 195 -2.74 13.03 7.88
CA VAL A 195 -3.81 12.30 7.19
C VAL A 195 -5.14 12.92 7.57
N LYS A 196 -5.97 13.19 6.56
CA LYS A 196 -7.37 13.56 6.73
C LYS A 196 -8.26 12.53 6.04
N ARG A 197 -9.50 12.45 6.50
CA ARG A 197 -10.54 11.60 5.91
C ARG A 197 -11.71 12.46 5.47
N MET A 198 -12.04 12.35 4.20
CA MET A 198 -13.22 12.99 3.62
C MET A 198 -14.50 12.28 4.10
N PRO A 199 -15.61 13.02 4.23
CA PRO A 199 -16.91 12.42 4.49
C PRO A 199 -17.27 11.42 3.38
N ARG A 200 -18.03 10.39 3.74
CA ARG A 200 -18.58 9.44 2.77
C ARG A 200 -19.53 10.18 1.84
N LYS A 201 -19.65 9.68 0.61
CA LYS A 201 -20.69 10.13 -0.33
C LYS A 201 -22.01 9.51 0.12
N ASP A 202 -22.67 10.10 1.10
CA ASP A 202 -23.91 9.57 1.69
C ASP A 202 -25.14 9.83 0.80
N GLY A 203 -25.02 9.63 -0.51
CA GLY A 203 -26.09 9.86 -1.50
C GLY A 203 -26.41 11.33 -1.78
N ILE A 204 -25.97 12.26 -0.93
CA ILE A 204 -26.04 13.71 -1.19
C ILE A 204 -24.89 14.07 -2.14
N GLN A 205 -25.20 14.77 -3.24
CA GLN A 205 -24.20 15.38 -4.12
C GLN A 205 -23.50 16.51 -3.38
N VAL A 206 -22.56 16.16 -2.51
CA VAL A 206 -21.61 17.12 -1.95
C VAL A 206 -20.53 17.34 -3.00
N ASP A 207 -20.41 18.58 -3.46
CA ASP A 207 -19.35 18.97 -4.38
C ASP A 207 -17.98 18.59 -3.82
N GLN A 208 -17.05 18.28 -4.72
CA GLN A 208 -15.73 17.81 -4.39
C GLN A 208 -14.98 18.81 -3.51
N ASP A 209 -15.07 20.11 -3.79
CA ASP A 209 -14.42 21.16 -3.00
C ASP A 209 -14.99 21.22 -1.57
N GLN A 210 -16.30 21.04 -1.42
CA GLN A 210 -16.94 21.01 -0.11
C GLN A 210 -16.58 19.73 0.68
N ARG A 211 -16.38 18.59 0.01
CA ARG A 211 -15.84 17.37 0.66
C ARG A 211 -14.40 17.55 1.14
N PHE A 212 -13.58 18.27 0.37
CA PHE A 212 -12.22 18.62 0.80
C PHE A 212 -12.23 19.55 2.02
N ALA A 213 -13.10 20.57 2.04
CA ALA A 213 -13.23 21.49 3.16
C ALA A 213 -13.67 20.79 4.46
N ASN A 214 -14.57 19.80 4.35
CA ASN A 214 -15.10 19.04 5.48
C ASN A 214 -14.24 17.83 5.89
N ALA A 215 -13.03 17.68 5.35
CA ALA A 215 -12.17 16.57 5.69
C ALA A 215 -11.66 16.66 7.15
N ARG A 216 -11.99 15.66 7.97
CA ARG A 216 -11.52 15.59 9.36
C ARG A 216 -10.08 15.13 9.42
N ILE A 217 -9.27 15.78 10.26
CA ILE A 217 -7.91 15.33 10.57
C ILE A 217 -8.01 14.01 11.34
N VAL A 218 -7.33 12.98 10.84
CA VAL A 218 -7.21 11.66 11.47
C VAL A 218 -5.97 11.62 12.36
N CYS A 219 -4.82 12.04 11.82
CA CYS A 219 -3.56 12.05 12.54
C CYS A 219 -2.57 13.08 12.00
N ARG A 220 -1.58 13.43 12.82
CA ARG A 220 -0.39 14.20 12.45
C ARG A 220 0.81 13.68 13.24
N GLY A 221 1.79 13.10 12.56
CA GLY A 221 2.96 12.49 13.22
C GLY A 221 3.98 11.96 12.23
N ASN A 222 4.94 11.19 12.71
CA ASN A 222 5.98 10.53 11.92
C ASN A 222 5.63 9.07 11.65
N LEU A 223 6.18 8.48 10.58
CA LEU A 223 6.08 7.03 10.37
C LEU A 223 6.93 6.26 11.40
N LEU A 224 8.07 6.83 11.79
CA LEU A 224 8.88 6.42 12.92
C LEU A 224 9.22 7.65 13.78
N LYS A 225 8.84 7.62 15.06
CA LYS A 225 9.16 8.67 16.03
C LYS A 225 10.65 8.70 16.36
N ARG A 226 11.32 7.54 16.36
CA ARG A 226 12.74 7.42 16.64
C ARG A 226 13.41 6.40 15.73
N PHE A 227 14.66 6.71 15.39
CA PHE A 227 15.64 5.77 14.88
C PHE A 227 17.00 6.13 15.48
N ASP A 228 17.49 5.32 16.41
CA ASP A 228 18.79 5.55 17.08
C ASP A 228 19.79 4.47 16.67
N GLU A 229 21.05 4.89 16.44
CA GLU A 229 22.21 4.01 16.31
C GLU A 229 23.13 4.28 17.52
N ILE A 230 23.41 3.24 18.32
CA ILE A 230 24.29 3.33 19.49
C ILE A 230 25.43 2.32 19.35
N GLY A 231 26.65 2.76 19.66
CA GLY A 231 27.85 1.92 19.60
C GLY A 231 28.52 1.93 18.22
N VAL A 232 29.62 1.19 18.10
CA VAL A 232 30.46 1.15 16.90
C VAL A 232 30.84 -0.28 16.54
N GLY A 233 31.21 -0.51 15.27
CA GLY A 233 31.64 -1.82 14.80
C GLY A 233 30.62 -2.92 15.08
N ARG A 234 31.05 -3.97 15.80
CA ARG A 234 30.22 -5.13 16.13
C ARG A 234 29.24 -4.90 17.28
N ASP A 235 29.47 -3.89 18.13
CA ASP A 235 28.61 -3.56 19.28
C ASP A 235 27.47 -2.60 18.91
N ARG A 236 27.38 -2.25 17.63
CA ARG A 236 26.38 -1.35 17.09
C ARG A 236 24.99 -1.93 17.26
N ARG A 237 24.11 -1.15 17.90
CA ARG A 237 22.71 -1.47 18.17
C ARG A 237 21.80 -0.42 17.56
N TYR A 238 20.68 -0.89 17.03
CA TYR A 238 19.68 -0.08 16.36
C TYR A 238 18.38 -0.10 17.13
N PHE A 239 17.76 1.06 17.31
CA PHE A 239 16.51 1.21 18.04
C PHE A 239 15.50 1.97 17.19
N ILE A 240 14.25 1.54 17.21
CA ILE A 240 13.13 2.24 16.56
C ILE A 240 11.99 2.45 17.54
N ALA A 241 11.17 3.47 17.30
CA ALA A 241 9.89 3.64 17.96
C ALA A 241 8.85 4.18 16.97
N PHE A 242 7.63 3.62 17.00
CA PHE A 242 6.50 4.16 16.25
C PHE A 242 5.93 5.38 16.96
N ASP A 243 5.48 6.36 16.17
CA ASP A 243 4.80 7.55 16.70
C ASP A 243 3.38 7.19 17.15
N GLU A 244 3.08 7.47 18.41
CA GLU A 244 1.75 7.24 18.98
C GLU A 244 0.70 8.15 18.31
N ALA A 245 1.14 9.27 17.70
CA ALA A 245 0.24 10.17 16.98
C ALA A 245 -0.35 9.56 15.71
N ILE A 246 0.26 8.52 15.12
CA ILE A 246 -0.29 7.82 13.94
C ILE A 246 -1.16 6.61 14.32
N MET A 247 -1.37 6.35 15.61
CA MET A 247 -2.24 5.29 16.13
C MET A 247 -3.63 5.25 15.47
N PRO A 248 -4.31 6.39 15.20
CA PRO A 248 -5.63 6.36 14.56
C PRO A 248 -5.65 5.71 13.17
N LEU A 249 -4.51 5.61 12.48
CA LEU A 249 -4.42 4.88 11.21
C LEU A 249 -4.58 3.37 11.38
N PHE A 250 -4.31 2.85 12.58
CA PHE A 250 -4.37 1.43 12.91
C PHE A 250 -5.70 1.01 13.54
N GLU A 251 -6.62 1.95 13.81
CA GLU A 251 -7.92 1.66 14.45
C GLU A 251 -8.94 1.06 13.47
N SER A 252 -8.92 1.46 12.19
CA SER A 252 -9.91 1.04 11.21
C SER A 252 -9.40 1.13 9.77
N ASP A 253 -10.04 0.37 8.86
CA ASP A 253 -9.69 0.27 7.43
C ASP A 253 -8.24 -0.16 7.18
N MET A 254 -7.99 -1.42 7.54
CA MET A 254 -6.67 -2.07 7.54
C MET A 254 -6.72 -3.31 6.62
N THR A 255 -5.57 -3.68 6.07
CA THR A 255 -5.41 -4.92 5.29
C THR A 255 -4.20 -5.70 5.77
N LEU A 256 -4.35 -7.01 5.95
CA LEU A 256 -3.22 -7.91 6.16
C LEU A 256 -2.46 -8.07 4.83
N LEU A 257 -1.20 -7.66 4.79
CA LEU A 257 -0.35 -7.75 3.61
C LEU A 257 0.67 -8.88 3.77
N ASP A 258 0.87 -9.66 2.70
CA ASP A 258 1.90 -10.69 2.63
C ASP A 258 3.25 -10.05 2.27
N LEU A 259 4.00 -9.63 3.30
CA LEU A 259 5.29 -8.97 3.11
C LEU A 259 6.30 -9.87 2.37
N ARG A 260 6.27 -11.19 2.55
CA ARG A 260 7.19 -12.11 1.87
C ARG A 260 6.88 -12.17 0.38
N ARG A 261 5.59 -12.26 0.02
CA ARG A 261 5.15 -12.18 -1.37
C ARG A 261 5.54 -10.86 -2.01
N LYS A 262 5.34 -9.73 -1.30
CA LYS A 262 5.76 -8.40 -1.76
C LYS A 262 7.27 -8.33 -2.00
N ALA A 263 8.06 -8.80 -1.05
CA ALA A 263 9.52 -8.74 -1.09
C ALA A 263 10.11 -9.55 -2.25
N GLY A 264 9.44 -10.63 -2.66
CA GLY A 264 9.80 -11.44 -3.83
C GLY A 264 9.45 -10.83 -5.19
N LEU A 265 8.80 -9.66 -5.24
CA LEU A 265 8.56 -8.94 -6.50
C LEU A 265 9.79 -8.11 -6.87
N ASP A 266 10.03 -7.93 -8.18
CA ASP A 266 11.19 -7.19 -8.67
C ASP A 266 10.85 -5.72 -8.88
N SER A 267 9.71 -5.44 -9.51
CA SER A 267 9.37 -4.08 -9.91
C SER A 267 8.66 -3.31 -8.80
N ALA A 268 9.01 -2.03 -8.65
CA ALA A 268 8.33 -1.13 -7.71
C ALA A 268 6.81 -1.05 -8.00
N LEU A 269 6.42 -1.09 -9.28
CA LEU A 269 5.01 -1.04 -9.64
C LEU A 269 4.27 -2.33 -9.25
N ALA A 270 4.90 -3.51 -9.36
CA ALA A 270 4.33 -4.74 -8.83
C ALA A 270 4.18 -4.67 -7.30
N LYS A 271 5.20 -4.20 -6.58
CA LYS A 271 5.16 -4.01 -5.11
C LYS A 271 4.06 -3.05 -4.66
N TRP A 272 3.88 -1.95 -5.38
CA TRP A 272 2.80 -1.00 -5.09
C TRP A 272 1.42 -1.62 -5.39
N CYS A 273 1.26 -2.25 -6.56
CA CYS A 273 0.03 -2.93 -6.94
C CYS A 273 -0.32 -4.09 -6.00
N HIS A 274 0.68 -4.78 -5.45
CA HIS A 274 0.49 -5.83 -4.45
C HIS A 274 -0.28 -5.29 -3.25
N ASP A 275 0.21 -4.20 -2.65
CA ASP A 275 -0.43 -3.61 -1.48
C ASP A 275 -1.80 -3.06 -1.86
N TYR A 276 -1.86 -2.27 -2.93
CA TYR A 276 -3.07 -1.63 -3.42
C TYR A 276 -4.21 -2.63 -3.65
N TYR A 277 -3.98 -3.67 -4.44
CA TYR A 277 -5.02 -4.65 -4.79
C TYR A 277 -5.23 -5.73 -3.71
N SER A 278 -4.32 -5.87 -2.75
CA SER A 278 -4.61 -6.64 -1.53
C SER A 278 -5.75 -6.01 -0.74
N THR A 279 -5.84 -4.67 -0.73
CA THR A 279 -6.92 -3.95 -0.03
C THR A 279 -8.30 -4.03 -0.71
N HIS A 280 -8.38 -4.56 -1.93
CA HIS A 280 -9.62 -4.65 -2.69
C HIS A 280 -10.11 -6.11 -2.70
N SER A 281 -11.27 -6.36 -2.09
CA SER A 281 -11.90 -7.69 -2.11
C SER A 281 -12.36 -8.05 -3.53
N ASP A 282 -12.98 -7.08 -4.21
CA ASP A 282 -13.55 -7.19 -5.56
C ASP A 282 -13.11 -5.94 -6.37
N PRO A 283 -11.95 -5.99 -7.04
CA PRO A 283 -11.40 -4.84 -7.74
C PRO A 283 -12.31 -4.36 -8.88
N ILE A 284 -12.62 -3.07 -8.87
CA ILE A 284 -13.32 -2.41 -9.99
C ILE A 284 -12.27 -2.01 -11.03
N PRO A 285 -12.57 -2.11 -12.33
CA PRO A 285 -11.68 -1.64 -13.38
C PRO A 285 -11.24 -0.17 -13.17
N MET A 286 -9.95 0.10 -13.30
CA MET A 286 -9.38 1.43 -13.06
C MET A 286 -8.50 1.89 -14.22
N SER A 287 -8.61 3.16 -14.62
CA SER A 287 -7.79 3.70 -15.72
C SER A 287 -6.30 3.64 -15.37
N LEU A 288 -5.47 3.37 -16.39
CA LEU A 288 -4.02 3.40 -16.22
C LEU A 288 -3.52 4.78 -15.81
N GLU A 289 -4.19 5.85 -16.25
CA GLU A 289 -3.87 7.21 -15.81
C GLU A 289 -4.06 7.37 -14.29
N LYS A 290 -5.20 6.91 -13.75
CA LYS A 290 -5.45 7.00 -12.31
C LYS A 290 -4.46 6.16 -11.50
N LEU A 291 -4.13 4.95 -11.97
CA LEU A 291 -3.12 4.09 -11.34
C LEU A 291 -1.71 4.70 -11.41
N ARG A 292 -1.38 5.39 -12.52
CA ARG A 292 -0.12 6.12 -12.65
C ARG A 292 0.01 7.17 -11.57
N THR A 293 -1.04 7.95 -11.34
CA THR A 293 -1.06 8.98 -10.30
C THR A 293 -1.07 8.40 -8.89
N LEU A 294 -1.90 7.38 -8.62
CA LEU A 294 -1.96 6.74 -7.30
C LEU A 294 -0.67 6.00 -6.91
N SER A 295 0.12 5.56 -7.88
CA SER A 295 1.42 4.93 -7.66
C SER A 295 2.60 5.91 -7.58
N GLY A 296 2.35 7.22 -7.73
CA GLY A 296 3.39 8.25 -7.76
C GLY A 296 4.26 8.19 -9.02
N SER A 297 3.72 7.68 -10.12
CA SER A 297 4.44 7.43 -11.38
C SER A 297 4.21 8.51 -12.44
N ASP A 298 3.73 9.70 -12.08
CA ASP A 298 3.36 10.74 -13.06
C ASP A 298 4.53 11.29 -13.87
N HIS A 299 5.74 11.23 -13.33
CA HIS A 299 7.00 11.51 -14.03
C HIS A 299 7.21 10.59 -15.27
N MET A 300 6.49 9.49 -15.35
CA MET A 300 6.61 8.49 -16.41
C MET A 300 5.61 8.77 -17.53
N LEU A 301 6.10 8.80 -18.78
CA LEU A 301 5.24 8.89 -19.97
C LEU A 301 4.18 7.75 -19.96
N PRO A 302 2.93 8.01 -20.39
CA PRO A 302 1.87 7.00 -20.36
C PRO A 302 2.22 5.67 -21.06
N LYS A 303 2.94 5.73 -22.19
CA LYS A 303 3.42 4.54 -22.91
C LYS A 303 4.39 3.70 -22.07
N ASN A 304 5.33 4.36 -21.38
CA ASN A 304 6.31 3.69 -20.51
C ASN A 304 5.62 3.10 -19.27
N PHE A 305 4.66 3.83 -18.71
CA PHE A 305 3.85 3.33 -17.60
C PHE A 305 3.06 2.08 -17.99
N ARG A 306 2.41 2.09 -19.15
CA ARG A 306 1.70 0.90 -19.67
C ARG A 306 2.64 -0.30 -19.81
N ALA A 307 3.83 -0.12 -20.38
CA ALA A 307 4.81 -1.20 -20.52
C ALA A 307 5.25 -1.77 -19.16
N LYS A 308 5.54 -0.91 -18.18
CA LYS A 308 5.88 -1.35 -16.81
C LYS A 308 4.70 -2.02 -16.10
N MET A 309 3.47 -1.55 -16.34
CA MET A 309 2.26 -2.17 -15.78
C MET A 309 2.06 -3.59 -16.33
N ILE A 310 2.31 -3.83 -17.63
CA ILE A 310 2.25 -5.17 -18.21
C ILE A 310 3.25 -6.11 -17.52
N ARG A 311 4.48 -5.65 -17.28
CA ARG A 311 5.48 -6.40 -16.51
C ARG A 311 5.01 -6.69 -15.09
N ALA A 312 4.48 -5.67 -14.40
CA ALA A 312 3.97 -5.83 -13.04
C ALA A 312 2.81 -6.83 -12.95
N ILE A 313 1.90 -6.84 -13.94
CA ILE A 313 0.84 -7.84 -14.04
C ILE A 313 1.44 -9.26 -14.14
N GLY A 314 2.48 -9.44 -14.97
CA GLY A 314 3.17 -10.73 -15.09
C GLY A 314 3.74 -11.22 -13.76
N GLU A 315 4.44 -10.34 -13.02
CA GLU A 315 4.97 -10.66 -11.68
C GLU A 315 3.85 -11.02 -10.68
N LEU A 316 2.73 -10.28 -10.70
CA LEU A 316 1.60 -10.49 -9.78
C LEU A 316 0.76 -11.73 -10.11
N VAL A 317 0.72 -12.13 -11.38
CA VAL A 317 0.15 -13.43 -11.78
C VAL A 317 1.08 -14.55 -11.30
N ALA A 318 2.39 -14.43 -11.51
CA ALA A 318 3.36 -15.43 -11.11
C ALA A 318 3.37 -15.66 -9.57
N CYS A 319 3.24 -14.59 -8.77
CA CYS A 319 3.16 -14.72 -7.31
C CYS A 319 1.78 -15.09 -6.76
N GLY A 320 0.80 -15.33 -7.65
CA GLY A 320 -0.54 -15.78 -7.26
C GLY A 320 -1.40 -14.72 -6.56
N LEU A 321 -1.15 -13.43 -6.78
CA LEU A 321 -2.08 -12.37 -6.38
C LEU A 321 -3.17 -12.17 -7.45
N PHE A 322 -2.78 -12.15 -8.72
CA PHE A 322 -3.66 -11.99 -9.87
C PHE A 322 -3.91 -13.32 -10.57
N ALA A 323 -5.12 -13.51 -11.08
CA ALA A 323 -5.41 -14.59 -12.02
C ALA A 323 -4.90 -14.23 -13.43
N PRO A 324 -4.59 -15.23 -14.28
CA PRO A 324 -4.15 -15.01 -15.66
C PRO A 324 -5.14 -14.21 -16.53
N SER A 325 -6.41 -14.13 -16.13
CA SER A 325 -7.44 -13.32 -16.81
C SER A 325 -7.30 -11.81 -16.56
N THR A 326 -6.39 -11.37 -15.69
CA THR A 326 -6.11 -9.95 -15.45
C THR A 326 -5.50 -9.33 -16.70
N ALA A 327 -6.10 -8.25 -17.20
CA ALA A 327 -5.70 -7.65 -18.46
C ALA A 327 -6.01 -6.16 -18.50
N ILE A 328 -5.32 -5.44 -19.38
CA ILE A 328 -5.64 -4.05 -19.70
C ILE A 328 -6.55 -4.01 -20.93
N LYS A 329 -7.76 -3.46 -20.79
CA LYS A 329 -8.76 -3.28 -21.86
C LYS A 329 -9.19 -1.81 -21.87
N ASP A 330 -9.28 -1.19 -23.04
CA ASP A 330 -9.77 0.19 -23.20
C ASP A 330 -9.09 1.22 -22.28
N GLY A 331 -7.77 1.08 -22.09
CA GLY A 331 -6.98 1.96 -21.21
C GLY A 331 -7.19 1.73 -19.71
N MET A 332 -7.96 0.71 -19.33
CA MET A 332 -8.28 0.35 -17.96
C MET A 332 -7.72 -1.01 -17.57
N LEU A 333 -7.24 -1.14 -16.34
CA LEU A 333 -6.80 -2.41 -15.77
C LEU A 333 -8.01 -3.13 -15.15
N HIS A 334 -8.33 -4.31 -15.70
CA HIS A 334 -9.33 -5.22 -15.17
C HIS A 334 -8.63 -6.31 -14.35
N VAL A 335 -8.67 -6.21 -13.03
CA VAL A 335 -8.04 -7.18 -12.12
C VAL A 335 -9.00 -8.30 -11.77
N THR A 336 -8.59 -9.54 -12.04
CA THR A 336 -9.20 -10.73 -11.45
C THR A 336 -8.25 -11.26 -10.38
N LYS A 337 -8.71 -11.34 -9.13
CA LYS A 337 -7.88 -11.89 -8.05
C LYS A 337 -7.75 -13.40 -8.17
N ALA A 338 -6.53 -13.93 -7.99
CA ALA A 338 -6.29 -15.37 -7.94
C ALA A 338 -7.01 -15.99 -6.73
N SER A 339 -7.34 -17.28 -6.81
CA SER A 339 -7.99 -18.02 -5.72
C SER A 339 -7.28 -17.83 -4.38
N GLN A 340 -5.95 -17.96 -4.39
CA GLN A 340 -5.04 -17.86 -3.25
C GLN A 340 -4.57 -16.44 -2.89
N SER A 341 -5.27 -15.41 -3.40
CA SER A 341 -4.93 -14.00 -3.15
C SER A 341 -5.43 -13.48 -1.80
N ARG A 342 -6.40 -14.17 -1.19
CA ARG A 342 -7.00 -13.75 0.08
C ARG A 342 -6.20 -14.36 1.23
N LEU A 343 -5.91 -13.53 2.22
CA LEU A 343 -5.18 -13.90 3.41
C LEU A 343 -6.12 -13.84 4.62
N LYS A 344 -5.92 -14.75 5.56
CA LYS A 344 -6.48 -14.64 6.91
C LYS A 344 -5.34 -14.63 7.94
N PRO A 345 -5.52 -13.92 9.07
CA PRO A 345 -4.53 -13.91 10.15
C PRO A 345 -4.17 -15.34 10.56
N TYR A 346 -2.91 -15.55 10.97
CA TYR A 346 -2.49 -16.83 11.52
C TYR A 346 -3.10 -17.02 12.91
N GLU A 347 -3.83 -18.13 13.09
CA GLU A 347 -4.30 -18.59 14.38
C GLU A 347 -3.24 -19.53 14.98
N GLU A 348 -2.68 -19.18 16.13
CA GLU A 348 -1.73 -20.05 16.85
C GLU A 348 -2.47 -21.32 17.35
N PRO A 349 -2.00 -22.53 17.00
CA PRO A 349 -2.59 -23.75 17.53
C PRO A 349 -2.47 -23.77 19.05
N GLY A 350 -3.61 -23.78 19.75
CA GLY A 350 -3.69 -23.77 21.21
C GLY A 350 -4.00 -22.41 21.85
N ARG A 351 -3.97 -21.31 21.09
CA ARG A 351 -4.56 -20.04 21.53
C ARG A 351 -6.05 -20.07 21.17
N ALA A 352 -6.81 -20.86 21.92
CA ALA A 352 -8.25 -20.67 21.93
C ALA A 352 -8.49 -19.22 22.35
N ILE A 353 -8.86 -18.37 21.39
CA ILE A 353 -9.54 -17.14 21.76
C ILE A 353 -10.87 -17.66 22.28
N ASP A 354 -11.04 -17.68 23.60
CA ASP A 354 -12.36 -17.66 24.19
C ASP A 354 -13.00 -16.35 23.76
N VAL A 355 -13.42 -16.28 22.49
CA VAL A 355 -14.50 -15.42 22.10
C VAL A 355 -15.69 -16.07 22.78
N ALA A 356 -15.91 -15.71 24.05
CA ALA A 356 -17.20 -15.85 24.67
C ALA A 356 -18.20 -15.40 23.60
N PRO A 357 -19.17 -16.24 23.20
CA PRO A 357 -20.11 -15.88 22.15
C PRO A 357 -20.64 -14.52 22.54
N THR A 358 -20.24 -13.49 21.80
CA THR A 358 -20.88 -12.20 21.94
C THR A 358 -22.32 -12.54 21.63
N ASP A 359 -23.20 -12.32 22.60
CA ASP A 359 -24.64 -12.31 22.43
C ASP A 359 -24.95 -11.24 21.38
N ARG A 360 -24.70 -11.57 20.11
CA ARG A 360 -25.40 -11.02 18.99
C ARG A 360 -26.80 -11.53 19.19
N LYS A 361 -27.58 -10.75 19.94
CA LYS A 361 -29.03 -10.79 19.84
C LYS A 361 -29.33 -10.91 18.34
N PRO A 362 -30.07 -11.93 17.91
CA PRO A 362 -30.46 -12.03 16.52
C PRO A 362 -31.06 -10.69 16.14
N ASN A 363 -30.65 -10.15 14.99
CA ASN A 363 -31.29 -8.97 14.42
C ASN A 363 -32.80 -9.18 14.57
N PRO A 364 -33.55 -8.24 15.18
CA PRO A 364 -35.00 -8.35 15.16
C PRO A 364 -35.38 -8.48 13.69
N LYS A 365 -36.20 -9.50 13.40
CA LYS A 365 -36.86 -9.61 12.09
C LYS A 365 -37.42 -8.22 11.76
N PRO A 366 -37.31 -7.74 10.52
CA PRO A 366 -37.95 -6.48 10.16
C PRO A 366 -39.42 -6.60 10.58
N GLU A 367 -39.85 -5.76 11.52
CA GLU A 367 -41.25 -5.62 11.85
C GLU A 367 -41.98 -5.35 10.54
N GLU A 368 -43.04 -6.13 10.26
CA GLU A 368 -43.95 -5.86 9.16
C GLU A 368 -44.46 -4.44 9.31
N GLY A 369 -43.83 -3.53 8.56
CA GLY A 369 -44.24 -2.14 8.51
C GLY A 369 -45.68 -2.10 8.03
N ASP A 370 -46.54 -1.48 8.82
CA ASP A 370 -47.95 -1.27 8.51
C ASP A 370 -48.12 -0.79 7.06
N THR A 371 -48.58 -1.68 6.19
CA THR A 371 -48.71 -1.48 4.74
C THR A 371 -49.92 -0.61 4.36
N ARG A 372 -50.69 -0.18 5.37
CA ARG A 372 -51.83 0.73 5.18
C ARG A 372 -51.39 2.04 4.55
N SER A 373 -52.19 2.51 3.62
CA SER A 373 -52.03 3.80 2.94
C SER A 373 -52.13 4.96 3.95
N ALA A 374 -51.64 6.14 3.56
CA ALA A 374 -51.71 7.34 4.39
C ALA A 374 -53.16 7.72 4.78
N ALA A 375 -54.13 7.41 3.92
CA ALA A 375 -55.56 7.61 4.20
C ALA A 375 -56.07 6.66 5.30
N GLU A 376 -55.67 5.39 5.24
CA GLU A 376 -56.07 4.37 6.23
C GLU A 376 -55.43 4.61 7.61
N LYS A 377 -54.20 5.13 7.65
CA LYS A 377 -53.53 5.55 8.90
C LYS A 377 -54.22 6.74 9.55
N THR A 378 -54.76 7.66 8.74
CA THR A 378 -55.50 8.84 9.22
C THR A 378 -56.87 8.44 9.78
N ALA A 379 -57.59 7.54 9.10
CA ALA A 379 -58.86 7.00 9.56
C ALA A 379 -58.73 6.17 10.86
N ALA A 380 -57.65 5.39 11.01
CA ALA A 380 -57.35 4.65 12.23
C ALA A 380 -57.09 5.58 13.43
N ARG A 381 -56.35 6.69 13.21
CA ARG A 381 -56.10 7.70 14.25
C ARG A 381 -57.36 8.44 14.71
N GLN A 382 -58.31 8.71 13.80
CA GLN A 382 -59.58 9.33 14.15
C GLN A 382 -60.49 8.40 14.96
N ARG A 383 -60.49 7.09 14.67
CA ARG A 383 -61.28 6.10 15.43
C ARG A 383 -60.78 5.92 16.86
N SER A 384 -59.47 6.01 17.10
CA SER A 384 -58.89 5.92 18.44
C SER A 384 -59.11 7.15 19.32
N LYS A 385 -59.50 8.30 18.74
CA LYS A 385 -59.72 9.56 19.46
C LYS A 385 -61.16 9.77 19.94
N VAL A 386 -62.10 8.92 19.52
CA VAL A 386 -63.53 8.97 19.90
C VAL A 386 -63.85 7.94 21.01
N ALA A 387 -62.88 7.10 21.38
CA ALA A 387 -63.03 6.05 22.40
C ALA A 387 -62.21 6.33 23.68
N LEU A 388 -61.83 7.59 23.94
CA LEU A 388 -61.21 8.06 25.18
C LEU A 388 -61.97 9.25 25.74
#